data_AF-A0A2D6MDY8-F1
#
_entry.id   AF-A0A2D6MDY8-F1
#
_cell.length_a   1.000
_cell.length_b   1.000
_cell.length_c   1.000
_cell.angle_alpha   90.00
_cell.angle_beta   90.00
_cell.angle_gamma   90.00
#
_symmetry.space_group_name_H-M   'P 1'
#
loop_
_entity.id
_entity.type
_entity.pdbx_description
1 polymer ?
#
loop_
_entity_poly.entity_id
_entity_poly.type
_entity_poly.pdbx_seq_one_letter_code
_entity_poly.pdbx_strand_id
1 'polypeptide(L)'
;MKIYTETSLGTFNGSIPSDPNNTDRARMLAEIEAGEAEIIPYVEPVPDYAELRRKAYGALGDQLDMLWHAIDEDLPLKDSDFYSTLKAVKATYPKPE
;
A
#
# COMPACT_ATOMS: atom_id res chain seq x y z
N MET A 1 -19.59 -5.30 19.42
CA MET A 1 -20.16 -4.89 18.13
C MET A 1 -19.13 -5.20 17.06
N LYS A 2 -19.48 -6.04 16.09
CA LYS A 2 -18.59 -6.37 14.97
C LYS A 2 -18.71 -5.30 13.90
N ILE A 3 -17.62 -5.04 13.17
CA ILE A 3 -17.56 -4.00 12.16
C ILE A 3 -17.21 -4.66 10.82
N TYR A 4 -18.08 -4.47 9.83
CA TYR A 4 -17.83 -4.84 8.45
C TYR A 4 -17.50 -3.58 7.65
N THR A 5 -16.55 -3.66 6.71
CA THR A 5 -16.21 -2.55 5.81
C THR A 5 -16.63 -2.90 4.39
N GLU A 6 -17.41 -2.02 3.77
CA GLU A 6 -17.82 -2.14 2.38
C GLU A 6 -16.99 -1.18 1.52
N THR A 7 -16.37 -1.69 0.45
CA THR A 7 -15.72 -0.85 -0.57
C THR A 7 -16.75 -0.44 -1.62
N SER A 8 -16.52 0.67 -2.34
CA SER A 8 -17.43 1.20 -3.39
C SER A 8 -17.70 0.24 -4.57
N LEU A 9 -17.03 -0.92 -4.61
CA LEU A 9 -17.18 -1.98 -5.61
C LEU A 9 -17.89 -3.23 -5.05
N GLY A 10 -18.39 -3.21 -3.81
CA GLY A 10 -19.08 -4.35 -3.18
C GLY A 10 -18.15 -5.49 -2.77
N THR A 11 -16.83 -5.28 -2.79
CA THR A 11 -15.81 -6.26 -2.37
C THR A 11 -15.44 -6.05 -0.91
N PHE A 12 -15.65 -7.07 -0.09
CA PHE A 12 -15.28 -7.08 1.33
C PHE A 12 -13.78 -7.35 1.48
N ASN A 13 -13.06 -6.44 2.15
CA ASN A 13 -11.62 -6.60 2.39
C ASN A 13 -11.39 -7.48 3.63
N GLY A 14 -11.19 -8.77 3.40
CA GLY A 14 -10.76 -9.77 4.36
C GLY A 14 -10.36 -11.02 3.59
N SER A 15 -9.24 -11.67 3.93
CA SER A 15 -8.73 -12.85 3.22
C SER A 15 -9.82 -13.92 3.10
N ILE A 16 -10.45 -14.04 1.94
CA ILE A 16 -11.51 -15.02 1.67
C ILE A 16 -10.83 -16.36 1.35
N PRO A 17 -10.94 -17.39 2.20
CA PRO A 17 -10.56 -18.73 1.83
C PRO A 17 -11.56 -19.23 0.77
N SER A 18 -11.04 -19.83 -0.30
CA SER A 18 -11.84 -20.46 -1.35
C SER A 18 -12.48 -21.76 -0.84
N ASP A 19 -13.55 -21.68 -0.05
CA ASP A 19 -14.35 -22.83 0.40
C ASP A 19 -15.78 -22.75 -0.18
N PRO A 20 -16.27 -23.78 -0.90
CA PRO A 20 -17.61 -23.82 -1.48
C PRO A 20 -18.76 -23.87 -0.45
N ASN A 21 -18.49 -24.04 0.86
CA ASN A 21 -19.48 -23.96 1.93
C ASN A 21 -19.58 -22.57 2.59
N ASN A 22 -18.93 -21.56 2.01
CA ASN A 22 -18.80 -20.25 2.64
C ASN A 22 -20.17 -19.53 2.80
N THR A 23 -20.76 -19.73 3.98
CA THR A 23 -21.96 -19.10 4.53
C THR A 23 -21.65 -17.74 5.18
N ASP A 24 -20.45 -17.17 5.01
CA ASP A 24 -20.00 -15.97 5.72
C ASP A 24 -20.83 -14.73 5.36
N ARG A 25 -21.36 -14.62 4.13
CA ARG A 25 -22.31 -13.54 3.78
C ARG A 25 -23.63 -13.69 4.52
N ALA A 26 -24.16 -14.91 4.61
CA ALA A 26 -25.42 -15.17 5.32
C ALA A 26 -25.25 -14.95 6.84
N ARG A 27 -24.11 -15.36 7.39
CA ARG A 27 -23.74 -15.10 8.80
C ARG A 27 -23.60 -13.59 9.05
N MET A 28 -22.90 -12.86 8.20
CA MET A 28 -22.79 -11.39 8.28
C MET A 28 -24.17 -10.72 8.24
N LEU A 29 -25.03 -11.10 7.30
CA LEU A 29 -26.39 -10.55 7.19
C LEU A 29 -27.21 -10.83 8.45
N ALA A 30 -27.14 -12.06 9.00
CA ALA A 30 -27.81 -12.41 10.23
C ALA A 30 -27.27 -11.63 11.45
N GLU A 31 -25.96 -11.39 11.52
CA GLU A 31 -25.33 -10.59 12.58
C GLU A 31 -25.71 -9.09 12.49
N ILE A 32 -25.88 -8.56 11.28
CA ILE A 32 -26.39 -7.19 11.05
C ILE A 32 -27.87 -7.10 11.44
N GLU A 33 -28.69 -8.08 11.02
CA GLU A 33 -30.12 -8.13 11.34
C GLU A 33 -30.38 -8.31 12.85
N ALA A 34 -29.51 -9.05 13.54
CA ALA A 34 -29.50 -9.18 14.99
C ALA A 34 -28.96 -7.94 15.73
N GLY A 35 -28.44 -6.94 15.01
CA GLY A 35 -27.83 -5.73 15.58
C GLY A 35 -26.49 -5.96 16.28
N GLU A 36 -25.87 -7.13 16.08
CA GLU A 36 -24.57 -7.47 16.65
C GLU A 36 -23.40 -6.89 15.83
N ALA A 37 -23.68 -6.49 14.59
CA ALA A 37 -22.73 -5.92 13.65
C ALA A 37 -23.28 -4.70 12.89
N GLU A 38 -22.38 -3.80 12.50
CA GLU A 38 -22.68 -2.64 11.66
C GLU A 38 -21.74 -2.61 10.44
N ILE A 39 -22.26 -2.21 9.28
CA ILE A 39 -21.45 -1.92 8.10
C ILE A 39 -21.07 -0.44 8.17
N ILE A 40 -19.77 -0.16 8.23
CA ILE A 40 -19.23 1.19 8.10
C ILE A 40 -18.56 1.35 6.73
N PRO A 41 -18.57 2.56 6.15
CA PRO A 41 -17.81 2.82 4.94
C PRO A 41 -16.33 2.55 5.16
N TYR A 42 -15.68 1.89 4.21
CA TYR A 42 -14.23 1.75 4.24
C TYR A 42 -13.55 3.12 4.16
N VAL A 43 -12.68 3.41 5.12
CA VAL A 43 -11.78 4.57 5.10
C VAL A 43 -10.39 4.05 4.74
N GLU A 44 -9.87 4.48 3.60
CA GLU A 44 -8.51 4.12 3.19
C GLU A 44 -7.51 4.66 4.23
N PRO A 45 -6.62 3.82 4.78
CA PRO A 45 -5.67 4.27 5.77
C PRO A 45 -4.71 5.30 5.14
N VAL A 46 -4.32 6.30 5.92
CA VAL A 46 -3.30 7.25 5.48
C VAL A 46 -2.00 6.48 5.25
N PRO A 47 -1.40 6.54 4.05
CA PRO A 47 -0.19 5.79 3.74
C PRO A 47 0.97 6.26 4.62
N ASP A 48 1.77 5.31 5.09
CA ASP A 48 2.97 5.63 5.86
C ASP A 48 4.09 6.20 4.97
N TYR A 49 5.17 6.68 5.59
CA TYR A 49 6.31 7.23 4.85
C TYR A 49 6.95 6.20 3.90
N ALA A 50 6.90 4.90 4.22
CA ALA A 50 7.53 3.86 3.43
C ALA A 50 6.71 3.60 2.16
N GLU A 51 5.39 3.58 2.27
CA GLU A 51 4.48 3.45 1.14
C GLU A 51 4.59 4.67 0.21
N LEU A 52 4.65 5.88 0.77
CA LEU A 52 4.83 7.11 0.01
C LEU A 52 6.15 7.09 -0.78
N ARG A 53 7.26 6.69 -0.14
CA ARG A 53 8.56 6.55 -0.83
C ARG A 53 8.51 5.49 -1.93
N ARG A 54 7.91 4.33 -1.65
CA ARG A 54 7.78 3.25 -2.64
C ARG A 54 7.04 3.71 -3.89
N LYS A 55 5.97 4.50 -3.73
CA LYS A 55 5.23 5.10 -4.86
C LYS A 55 6.07 6.16 -5.60
N ALA A 56 6.91 6.91 -4.89
CA ALA A 56 7.69 8.01 -5.45
C ALA A 56 9.02 7.62 -6.12
N TYR A 57 9.61 6.46 -5.79
CA TYR A 57 10.86 6.02 -6.40
C TYR A 57 10.76 5.71 -7.92
N GLY A 58 9.55 5.59 -8.46
CA GLY A 58 9.34 5.22 -9.86
C GLY A 58 9.58 3.73 -10.12
N ALA A 59 9.79 3.36 -11.39
CA ALA A 59 10.03 1.98 -11.77
C ALA A 59 11.38 1.49 -11.26
N LEU A 60 11.46 0.21 -10.86
CA LEU A 60 12.72 -0.39 -10.40
C LEU A 60 13.77 -0.46 -11.52
N GLY A 61 13.33 -0.65 -12.77
CA GLY A 61 14.22 -0.67 -13.94
C GLY A 61 14.99 0.64 -14.09
N ASP A 62 14.30 1.77 -14.10
CA ASP A 62 14.91 3.10 -14.23
C ASP A 62 15.89 3.39 -13.07
N GLN A 63 15.57 2.96 -11.85
CA GLN A 63 16.47 3.12 -10.70
C GLN A 63 17.77 2.32 -10.87
N LEU A 64 17.67 1.09 -11.39
CA LEU A 64 18.84 0.23 -11.64
C LEU A 64 19.65 0.73 -12.84
N ASP A 65 18.99 1.29 -13.85
CA ASP A 65 19.62 1.90 -15.02
C ASP A 65 20.45 3.14 -14.64
N MET A 66 19.89 4.04 -13.82
CA MET A 66 20.63 5.17 -13.24
C MET A 66 21.85 4.73 -12.44
N LEU A 67 21.73 3.65 -11.66
CA LEU A 67 22.84 3.11 -10.89
C LEU A 67 23.91 2.50 -11.81
N TRP A 68 23.49 1.79 -12.85
CA TRP A 68 24.39 1.20 -13.82
C TRP A 68 25.19 2.27 -14.55
N HIS A 69 24.54 3.31 -15.05
CA HIS A 69 25.20 4.46 -15.70
C HIS A 69 26.25 5.11 -14.77
N ALA A 70 25.92 5.30 -13.50
CA ALA A 70 26.87 5.85 -12.53
C ALA A 70 28.11 4.97 -12.34
N ILE A 71 27.95 3.64 -12.39
CA ILE A 71 29.06 2.69 -12.26
C ILE A 71 29.88 2.63 -13.57
N ASP A 72 29.21 2.59 -14.71
CA ASP A 72 29.85 2.48 -16.03
C ASP A 72 30.71 3.70 -16.36
N GLU A 73 30.26 4.88 -15.94
CA GLU A 73 30.98 6.16 -16.09
C GLU A 73 32.02 6.42 -14.98
N ASP A 74 32.20 5.48 -14.04
CA ASP A 74 33.07 5.62 -12.86
C ASP A 74 32.78 6.90 -12.04
N LEU A 75 31.50 7.29 -11.98
CA LEU A 75 31.06 8.47 -11.24
C LEU A 75 31.04 8.18 -9.74
N PRO A 76 31.47 9.14 -8.90
CA PRO A 76 31.19 9.07 -7.47
C PRO A 76 29.68 8.95 -7.24
N LEU A 77 29.23 7.89 -6.56
CA LEU A 77 27.79 7.65 -6.36
C LEU A 77 27.05 8.85 -5.75
N LYS A 78 27.72 9.67 -4.94
CA LYS A 78 27.15 10.89 -4.35
C LYS A 78 26.82 11.99 -5.35
N ASP A 79 27.43 11.95 -6.52
CA ASP A 79 27.23 12.93 -7.59
C ASP A 79 26.33 12.37 -8.71
N SER A 80 25.90 11.11 -8.59
CA SER A 80 25.03 10.43 -9.57
C SER A 80 23.55 10.83 -9.45
N ASP A 81 22.83 10.68 -10.58
CA ASP A 81 21.37 10.84 -10.63
C ASP A 81 20.63 9.84 -9.74
N PHE A 82 21.19 8.64 -9.56
CA PHE A 82 20.67 7.65 -8.62
C PHE A 82 20.61 8.22 -7.19
N TYR A 83 21.68 8.87 -6.72
CA TYR A 83 21.71 9.43 -5.38
C TYR A 83 20.84 10.67 -5.23
N SER A 84 20.86 11.58 -6.22
CA SER A 84 20.06 12.81 -6.17
C SER A 84 18.55 12.51 -6.14
N THR A 85 18.10 11.54 -6.94
CA THR A 85 16.71 11.05 -6.98
C THR A 85 16.30 10.45 -5.64
N LEU A 86 17.11 9.54 -5.08
CA LEU A 86 16.83 8.94 -3.76
C LEU A 86 16.79 9.98 -2.65
N LYS A 87 17.68 10.98 -2.70
CA LYS A 87 17.75 12.05 -1.71
C LYS A 87 16.49 12.92 -1.76
N ALA A 88 16.02 13.29 -2.95
CA ALA A 88 14.79 14.05 -3.13
C ALA A 88 13.58 13.33 -2.52
N VAL A 89 13.37 12.06 -2.86
CA VAL A 89 12.26 11.26 -2.30
C VAL A 89 12.32 11.15 -0.77
N LYS A 90 13.52 10.96 -0.21
CA LYS A 90 13.71 10.89 1.25
C LYS A 90 13.48 12.22 1.95
N ALA A 91 13.77 13.35 1.28
CA ALA A 91 13.50 14.68 1.78
C ALA A 91 12.01 15.02 1.72
N THR A 92 11.30 14.61 0.67
CA THR A 92 9.84 14.79 0.56
C THR A 92 9.07 13.96 1.59
N TYR A 93 9.52 12.74 1.86
CA TYR A 93 8.89 11.82 2.81
C TYR A 93 9.87 11.43 3.91
N PRO A 94 10.13 12.29 4.92
CA PRO A 94 11.07 11.98 6.00
C PRO A 94 10.58 10.80 6.84
N LYS A 95 11.52 10.13 7.51
CA LYS A 95 11.14 9.16 8.53
C LYS A 95 10.63 9.93 9.76
N PRO A 96 9.51 9.51 10.38
CA PRO A 96 9.16 10.02 11.70
C PRO A 96 10.26 9.65 12.72
N GLU A 97 10.49 10.51 13.71
CA GLU A 97 11.46 10.31 14.81
C GLU A 97 10.98 9.27 15.83
#